data_AF-A0A4V2AR92-F1
#
_entry.id   AF-A0A4V2AR92-F1
#
_cell.length_a   1.000
_cell.length_b   1.000
_cell.length_c   1.000
_cell.angle_alpha   90.00
_cell.angle_beta   90.00
_cell.angle_gamma   90.00
#
_symmetry.space_group_name_H-M   'P 1'
#
loop_
_entity.id
_entity.type
_entity.pdbx_description
1 polymer ?
#
loop_
_entity_poly.entity_id
_entity_poly.type
_entity_poly.pdbx_seq_one_letter_code
_entity_poly.pdbx_strand_id
1 'polypeptide(L)'
;MIGRTLMLCILLCTGQMVAFAQTRPDKAGLSNLRKSWYSIKSDTLVLDSLSLVPNTISILAIPDSLYRVDFVNGTLIWKTRPALDSVLVMYRVYATRSDFTSMTTSVAAEIGLTAMIS
;
A
#
# COMPACT_ATOMS: atom_id res chain seq x y z
N MET A 1 42.52 -35.06 21.09
CA MET A 1 41.20 -34.50 21.49
C MET A 1 40.96 -33.06 21.03
N ILE A 2 41.99 -32.32 20.59
CA ILE A 2 41.89 -30.91 20.18
C ILE A 2 41.05 -30.68 18.90
N GLY A 3 41.14 -31.61 17.93
CA GLY A 3 40.46 -31.47 16.63
C GLY A 3 38.94 -31.54 16.70
N ARG A 4 38.39 -32.36 17.60
CA ARG A 4 36.93 -32.49 17.77
C ARG A 4 36.31 -31.23 18.36
N THR A 5 37.02 -30.57 19.28
CA THR A 5 36.62 -29.29 19.87
C THR A 5 36.68 -28.16 18.83
N LEU A 6 37.72 -28.15 17.99
CA LEU A 6 37.86 -27.18 16.89
C LEU A 6 36.71 -27.30 15.86
N MET A 7 36.31 -28.52 15.52
CA MET A 7 35.22 -28.76 14.57
C MET A 7 33.86 -28.29 15.13
N LEU A 8 33.61 -28.50 16.42
CA LEU A 8 32.41 -27.99 17.12
C LEU A 8 32.38 -26.45 17.15
N CYS A 9 33.52 -25.79 17.39
CA CYS A 9 33.60 -24.32 17.37
C CYS A 9 33.31 -23.74 15.99
N ILE A 10 33.82 -24.36 14.92
CA ILE A 10 33.57 -23.91 13.54
C ILE A 10 32.08 -24.05 13.18
N LEU A 11 31.44 -25.15 13.57
CA LEU A 11 30.01 -25.39 13.30
C LEU A 11 29.10 -24.41 14.07
N LEU A 12 29.49 -24.04 15.29
CA LEU A 12 28.74 -23.07 16.10
C LEU A 12 28.86 -21.64 15.53
N CYS A 13 30.04 -21.27 15.02
CA CYS A 13 30.28 -19.96 14.42
C CYS A 13 29.53 -19.76 13.10
N THR A 14 29.39 -20.79 12.26
CA THR A 14 28.66 -20.69 10.99
C THR A 14 27.14 -20.65 11.19
N GLY A 15 26.60 -21.32 12.21
CA GLY A 15 25.17 -21.26 12.56
C GLY A 15 24.69 -19.87 12.97
N GLN A 16 25.55 -19.06 13.61
CA GLN A 16 25.20 -17.71 14.05
C GLN A 16 25.07 -16.72 12.88
N MET A 17 25.81 -16.92 11.79
CA MET A 17 25.78 -16.03 10.62
C MET A 17 24.45 -16.10 9.85
N VAL A 18 23.77 -17.25 9.86
CA VAL A 18 22.51 -17.45 9.12
C VAL A 18 21.32 -16.77 9.82
N ALA A 19 21.40 -16.53 11.14
CA ALA A 19 20.34 -15.87 11.91
C ALA A 19 20.19 -14.37 11.58
N PHE A 20 21.26 -13.70 11.13
CA PHE A 20 21.22 -12.28 10.78
C PHE A 20 20.74 -12.01 9.35
N ALA A 21 20.54 -13.04 8.52
CA ALA A 21 20.12 -12.89 7.12
C ALA A 21 18.60 -12.95 6.90
N GLN A 22 17.78 -13.24 7.92
CA GLN A 22 16.33 -13.39 7.78
C GLN A 22 15.53 -12.09 8.01
N THR A 23 16.18 -10.95 8.21
CA THR A 23 15.45 -9.68 8.23
C THR A 23 15.17 -9.24 6.80
N ARG A 24 13.99 -9.60 6.29
CA ARG A 24 13.48 -9.09 5.02
C ARG A 24 13.35 -7.55 5.16
N PRO A 25 14.16 -6.72 4.47
CA PRO A 25 14.18 -5.27 4.67
C PRO A 25 12.87 -4.58 4.27
N ASP A 26 12.03 -5.27 3.51
CA ASP A 26 10.71 -4.85 3.06
C ASP A 26 9.63 -4.88 4.16
N LYS A 27 9.93 -5.46 5.34
CA LYS A 27 8.99 -5.55 6.48
C LYS A 27 9.40 -4.74 7.71
N ALA A 28 10.37 -3.84 7.60
CA ALA A 28 10.77 -2.93 8.69
C ALA A 28 9.75 -1.80 8.99
N GLY A 29 8.47 -2.01 8.66
CA GLY A 29 7.41 -1.06 8.93
C GLY A 29 6.04 -1.67 8.70
N LEU A 30 5.47 -2.31 9.72
CA LEU A 30 4.02 -2.58 9.82
C LEU A 30 3.19 -1.28 9.84
N SER A 31 3.83 -0.10 9.79
CA SER A 31 3.17 1.16 9.54
C SER A 31 2.65 1.16 8.10
N ASN A 32 1.33 1.20 7.96
CA ASN A 32 0.63 1.36 6.70
C ASN A 32 0.79 2.80 6.15
N LEU A 33 2.03 3.29 6.09
CA LEU A 33 2.44 4.61 5.64
C LEU A 33 3.36 4.40 4.45
N ARG A 34 2.91 4.85 3.28
CA ARG A 34 3.67 4.81 2.04
C ARG A 34 4.20 6.20 1.74
N LYS A 35 5.44 6.27 1.27
CA LYS A 35 6.12 7.50 0.85
C LYS A 35 6.76 7.23 -0.50
N SER A 36 6.27 7.88 -1.55
CA SER A 36 6.76 7.64 -2.90
C SER A 36 6.82 8.94 -3.71
N TRP A 37 7.74 8.96 -4.68
CA TRP A 37 7.89 10.05 -5.65
C TRP A 37 7.06 9.75 -6.89
N TYR A 38 6.29 10.74 -7.33
CA TYR A 38 5.47 10.64 -8.54
C TYR A 38 5.84 11.74 -9.52
N SER A 39 6.07 11.36 -10.77
CA SER A 39 6.29 12.31 -11.86
C SER A 39 4.95 12.79 -12.41
N ILE A 40 4.80 14.10 -12.56
CA ILE A 40 3.55 14.73 -13.01
C ILE A 40 3.56 14.79 -14.53
N LYS A 41 3.10 13.71 -15.15
CA LYS A 41 2.96 13.62 -16.62
C LYS A 41 1.55 13.93 -17.11
N SER A 42 0.56 13.76 -16.23
CA SER A 42 -0.87 13.84 -16.54
C SER A 42 -1.63 14.54 -15.42
N ASP A 43 -2.83 15.02 -15.74
CA ASP A 43 -3.75 15.64 -14.77
C ASP A 43 -4.24 14.67 -13.71
N THR A 44 -4.26 13.37 -14.03
CA THR A 44 -4.66 12.29 -13.13
C THR A 44 -3.45 11.42 -12.82
N LEU A 45 -3.25 11.13 -11.54
CA LEU A 45 -2.17 10.33 -11.00
C LEU A 45 -2.75 9.18 -10.16
N VAL A 46 -2.44 7.95 -10.53
CA VAL A 46 -2.80 6.78 -9.72
C VAL A 46 -1.76 6.62 -8.62
N LEU A 47 -2.17 6.77 -7.35
CA LEU A 47 -1.28 6.61 -6.20
C LEU A 47 -1.12 5.13 -5.84
N ASP A 48 -2.24 4.42 -5.74
CA ASP A 48 -2.30 3.02 -5.32
C ASP A 48 -3.50 2.29 -5.96
N SER A 49 -3.47 0.96 -5.98
CA SER A 49 -4.60 0.12 -6.41
C SER A 49 -5.62 -0.15 -5.29
N LEU A 50 -5.18 0.05 -4.05
CA LEU A 50 -6.00 -0.10 -2.85
C LEU A 50 -6.60 1.22 -2.41
N SER A 51 -7.66 1.14 -1.61
CA SER A 51 -8.36 2.31 -1.08
C SER A 51 -7.46 3.07 -0.09
N LEU A 52 -7.46 4.40 -0.21
CA LEU A 52 -6.65 5.31 0.61
C LEU A 52 -7.41 5.72 1.86
N VAL A 53 -6.69 5.93 2.96
CA VAL A 53 -7.28 6.44 4.21
C VAL A 53 -7.53 7.95 4.07
N PRO A 54 -8.77 8.42 4.25
CA PRO A 54 -9.09 9.84 4.15
C PRO A 54 -8.31 10.64 5.21
N ASN A 55 -7.97 11.89 4.88
CA ASN A 55 -7.26 12.82 5.76
C ASN A 55 -5.83 12.38 6.16
N THR A 56 -5.20 11.47 5.42
CA THR A 56 -3.81 11.04 5.67
C THR A 56 -2.84 11.41 4.55
N ILE A 57 -3.35 11.98 3.47
CA ILE A 57 -2.58 12.33 2.28
C ILE A 57 -1.91 13.67 2.54
N SER A 58 -0.59 13.69 2.36
CA SER A 58 0.21 14.90 2.43
C SER A 58 1.13 14.94 1.23
N ILE A 59 1.08 16.06 0.51
CA ILE A 59 1.93 16.31 -0.65
C ILE A 59 2.89 17.43 -0.26
N LEU A 60 4.18 17.19 -0.49
CA LEU A 60 5.18 18.19 -0.17
C LEU A 60 5.00 19.42 -1.07
N ALA A 61 4.96 20.61 -0.43
CA ALA A 61 4.92 21.91 -1.10
C ALA A 61 3.67 22.21 -1.95
N ILE A 62 2.58 21.44 -1.80
CA ILE A 62 1.33 21.68 -2.53
C ILE A 62 0.14 21.73 -1.56
N PRO A 63 -0.65 22.83 -1.55
CA PRO A 63 -1.85 22.93 -0.72
C PRO A 63 -3.01 22.07 -1.25
N ASP A 64 -3.84 21.59 -0.32
CA ASP A 64 -5.01 20.71 -0.57
C ASP A 64 -6.08 21.34 -1.48
N SER A 65 -6.04 22.66 -1.67
CA SER A 65 -6.95 23.36 -2.58
C SER A 65 -6.69 23.04 -4.05
N LEU A 66 -5.45 22.67 -4.42
CA LEU A 66 -5.01 22.50 -5.81
C LEU A 66 -5.25 21.10 -6.38
N TYR A 67 -5.69 20.15 -5.57
CA TYR A 67 -5.97 18.78 -6.01
C TYR A 67 -7.28 18.23 -5.40
N ARG A 68 -7.76 17.12 -5.95
CA ARG A 68 -8.80 16.28 -5.37
C ARG A 68 -8.28 14.85 -5.32
N VAL A 69 -8.72 14.07 -4.34
CA VAL A 69 -8.38 12.66 -4.25
C VAL A 69 -9.65 11.84 -4.27
N ASP A 70 -9.66 10.82 -5.12
CA ASP A 70 -10.58 9.69 -5.05
C ASP A 70 -9.98 8.62 -4.13
N PHE A 71 -10.50 8.57 -2.90
CA PHE A 71 -10.04 7.62 -1.88
C PHE A 71 -10.42 6.18 -2.19
N VAL A 72 -11.45 5.93 -3.01
CA VAL A 72 -11.93 4.58 -3.34
C VAL A 72 -10.99 3.94 -4.36
N ASN A 73 -10.69 4.69 -5.43
CA ASN A 73 -9.83 4.23 -6.52
C ASN A 73 -8.35 4.58 -6.35
N GLY A 74 -7.96 5.20 -5.22
CA GLY A 74 -6.57 5.55 -4.94
C GLY A 74 -5.97 6.54 -5.93
N THR A 75 -6.78 7.43 -6.48
CA THR A 75 -6.40 8.31 -7.59
C THR A 75 -6.40 9.77 -7.15
N LEU A 76 -5.39 10.52 -7.56
CA LEU A 76 -5.25 11.96 -7.33
C LEU A 76 -5.45 12.72 -8.64
N ILE A 77 -6.28 13.76 -8.59
CA ILE A 77 -6.65 14.59 -9.73
C ILE A 77 -6.20 16.03 -9.45
N TRP A 78 -5.34 16.57 -10.29
CA TRP A 78 -4.89 17.95 -10.20
C TRP A 78 -5.97 18.90 -10.72
N LYS A 79 -6.38 19.88 -9.91
CA LYS A 79 -7.22 21.00 -10.37
C LYS A 79 -6.38 22.03 -11.11
N THR A 80 -5.16 22.25 -10.62
CA THR A 80 -4.16 23.13 -11.21
C THR A 80 -2.84 22.39 -11.19
N ARG A 81 -2.21 22.23 -12.36
CA ARG A 81 -0.94 21.52 -12.44
C ARG A 81 0.14 22.30 -11.67
N PRO A 82 0.85 21.66 -10.74
CA PRO A 82 1.98 22.28 -10.07
C PRO A 82 3.14 22.44 -11.06
N ALA A 83 3.97 23.47 -10.86
CA ALA A 83 5.13 23.75 -11.71
C ALA A 83 6.33 22.80 -11.49
N LEU A 84 6.16 21.75 -10.69
CA LEU A 84 7.20 20.77 -10.38
C LEU A 84 7.04 19.53 -11.25
N ASP A 85 8.15 18.95 -11.71
CA ASP A 85 8.16 17.72 -12.52
C ASP A 85 7.89 16.45 -11.69
N SER A 86 8.16 16.50 -10.38
CA SER A 86 7.99 15.40 -9.45
C SER A 86 7.54 15.89 -8.08
N VAL A 87 6.64 15.12 -7.47
CA VAL A 87 6.11 15.41 -6.13
C VAL A 87 6.31 14.23 -5.21
N LEU A 88 6.62 14.54 -3.96
CA LEU A 88 6.65 13.56 -2.89
C LEU A 88 5.25 13.47 -2.28
N VAL A 89 4.65 12.28 -2.36
CA VAL A 89 3.35 12.00 -1.77
C VAL A 89 3.52 11.00 -0.64
N MET A 90 2.95 11.34 0.52
CA MET A 90 2.89 10.50 1.69
C MET A 90 1.43 10.20 2.01
N TYR A 91 1.08 8.92 2.17
CA TYR A 91 -0.30 8.50 2.38
C TYR A 91 -0.39 7.16 3.14
N ARG A 92 -1.57 6.87 3.68
CA ARG A 92 -1.89 5.57 4.26
C ARG A 92 -2.93 4.83 3.42
N VAL A 93 -2.83 3.52 3.39
CA VAL A 93 -3.69 2.63 2.57
C VAL A 93 -4.54 1.77 3.50
N TYR A 94 -5.67 1.21 3.07
CA TYR A 94 -6.33 0.14 3.81
C TYR A 94 -5.74 -1.22 3.44
N ALA A 95 -5.67 -2.15 4.39
CA ALA A 95 -5.15 -3.49 4.13
C ALA A 95 -6.06 -4.31 3.20
N THR A 96 -7.33 -3.92 3.08
CA THR A 96 -8.35 -4.56 2.25
C THR A 96 -9.06 -3.51 1.40
N ARG A 97 -9.39 -3.86 0.16
CA ARG A 97 -10.19 -3.02 -0.74
C ARG A 97 -11.66 -3.09 -0.32
N SER A 98 -12.28 -1.94 -0.10
CA SER A 98 -13.71 -1.86 0.21
C SER A 98 -14.52 -1.80 -1.08
N ASP A 99 -14.88 -2.97 -1.63
CA ASP A 99 -15.82 -3.06 -2.74
C ASP A 99 -17.27 -3.07 -2.20
N PHE A 100 -17.92 -1.89 -2.18
CA PHE A 100 -19.31 -1.76 -1.75
C PHE A 100 -20.30 -2.53 -2.65
N THR A 101 -19.92 -2.84 -3.89
CA THR A 101 -20.75 -3.55 -4.91
C THR A 101 -21.02 -5.02 -4.58
N SER A 102 -20.23 -5.63 -3.70
CA SER A 102 -20.40 -7.03 -3.33
C SER A 102 -21.70 -7.29 -2.53
N MET A 103 -22.16 -6.32 -1.74
CA MET A 103 -23.35 -6.48 -0.89
C MET A 103 -24.67 -6.33 -1.64
N THR A 104 -24.73 -5.45 -2.64
CA THR A 104 -25.95 -5.21 -3.43
C THR A 104 -26.23 -6.30 -4.46
N THR A 105 -25.19 -6.98 -4.95
CA THR A 105 -25.35 -8.10 -5.90
C THR A 105 -25.97 -9.34 -5.24
N SER A 106 -25.68 -9.60 -3.96
CA SER A 106 -26.30 -10.70 -3.20
C SER A 106 -27.80 -10.47 -2.98
N VAL A 107 -28.20 -9.25 -2.63
CA VAL A 107 -29.62 -8.92 -2.39
C VAL A 107 -30.40 -8.93 -3.71
N ALA A 108 -29.80 -8.46 -4.80
CA ALA A 108 -30.39 -8.51 -6.14
C ALA A 108 -30.64 -9.95 -6.64
N ALA A 109 -29.75 -10.90 -6.33
CA ALA A 109 -29.94 -12.31 -6.64
C ALA A 109 -31.08 -12.95 -5.84
N GLU A 110 -31.28 -12.52 -4.59
CA GLU A 110 -32.33 -13.05 -3.71
C GLU A 110 -33.72 -12.53 -4.10
N ILE A 111 -33.86 -11.25 -4.45
CA ILE A 111 -35.12 -10.65 -4.93
C ILE A 111 -35.48 -11.06 -6.37
N GLY A 112 -34.50 -11.38 -7.22
CA GLY A 112 -34.74 -11.90 -8.57
C GLY A 112 -35.29 -13.33 -8.58
N LEU A 113 -34.98 -14.13 -7.56
CA LEU A 113 -35.49 -15.50 -7.44
C LEU A 113 -36.96 -15.53 -7.00
N THR A 114 -37.42 -14.56 -6.20
CA THR A 114 -38.83 -14.51 -5.72
C THR A 114 -39.82 -14.08 -6.81
N ALA A 115 -39.38 -13.35 -7.83
CA ALA A 115 -40.24 -12.88 -8.93
C ALA A 115 -40.51 -13.94 -10.01
N MET A 116 -39.81 -15.09 -10.01
CA MET A 116 -40.02 -16.19 -10.96
C MET A 116 -40.88 -17.34 -10.39
N ILE A 117 -41.37 -17.23 -9.15
CA ILE A 117 -42.15 -18.28 -8.47
C ILE A 117 -43.61 -17.87 -8.18
N SER A 118 -44.11 -16.77 -8.78
CA SER A 118 -45.50 -16.32 -8.64
C SER A 118 -46.26 -16.33 -9.96
#